data_AF-A0A959GY46-F1
#
_entry.id   AF-A0A959GY46-F1
#
_cell.length_a   1.000
_cell.length_b   1.000
_cell.length_c   1.000
_cell.angle_alpha   90.00
_cell.angle_beta   90.00
_cell.angle_gamma   90.00
#
_symmetry.space_group_name_H-M   'P 1'
#
loop_
_entity.id
_entity.type
_entity.pdbx_description
1 polymer ?
#
loop_
_entity_poly.entity_id
_entity_poly.type
_entity_poly.pdbx_seq_one_letter_code
_entity_poly.pdbx_strand_id
1 'polypeptide(L)'
;NIQTETGKGIAGVEVRVEATTPEHVQYNTTAVTDKDGKYSFLVGPEDAYTVTPFKNDDHLNGVNTFDLVLISKHILGLELLGSPYKIIAADANRSGTITPFDLVELRKLLLNIYDAIPNNTSWRFVDKAFVFPNPANPFETAFPESISGKGPHAVAPVHDFIGLKVGDVSDGASSQ
;
A
#
# COMPACT_ATOMS: atom_id res chain seq x y z
N ASN A 1 1.92 -12.43 -3.22
CA ASN A 1 1.54 -11.65 -4.43
C ASN A 1 1.20 -10.23 -4.02
N ILE A 2 1.59 -9.21 -4.79
CA ILE A 2 1.21 -7.82 -4.53
C ILE A 2 0.34 -7.31 -5.68
N GLN A 3 -0.88 -6.93 -5.37
CA GLN A 3 -1.89 -6.55 -6.36
C GLN A 3 -2.78 -5.42 -5.86
N THR A 4 -3.45 -4.70 -6.76
CA THR A 4 -4.51 -3.75 -6.41
C THR A 4 -5.73 -4.47 -5.85
N GLU A 5 -6.69 -3.73 -5.29
CA GLU A 5 -7.96 -4.31 -4.84
C GLU A 5 -8.78 -4.93 -5.99
N THR A 6 -8.56 -4.45 -7.23
CA THR A 6 -9.14 -4.99 -8.46
C THR A 6 -8.42 -6.24 -8.99
N GLY A 7 -7.36 -6.69 -8.32
CA GLY A 7 -6.63 -7.92 -8.66
C GLY A 7 -5.51 -7.74 -9.70
N LYS A 8 -5.17 -6.50 -10.07
CA LYS A 8 -4.06 -6.22 -10.99
C LYS A 8 -2.73 -6.29 -10.26
N GLY A 9 -1.81 -7.14 -10.73
CA GLY A 9 -0.46 -7.23 -10.16
C GLY A 9 0.29 -5.90 -10.23
N ILE A 10 1.10 -5.59 -9.22
CA ILE A 10 1.89 -4.35 -9.17
C ILE A 10 3.37 -4.71 -9.35
N ALA A 11 3.96 -4.25 -10.45
CA ALA A 11 5.37 -4.52 -10.78
C ALA A 11 6.32 -3.58 -10.05
N GLY A 12 7.57 -4.03 -9.88
CA GLY A 12 8.63 -3.17 -9.36
C GLY A 12 8.42 -2.71 -7.92
N VAL A 13 7.66 -3.46 -7.13
CA VAL A 13 7.57 -3.25 -5.68
C VAL A 13 8.80 -3.89 -5.06
N GLU A 14 9.57 -3.10 -4.31
CA GLU A 14 10.67 -3.62 -3.51
C GLU A 14 10.07 -4.32 -2.28
N VAL A 15 10.40 -5.59 -2.09
CA VAL A 15 9.98 -6.37 -0.92
C VAL A 15 11.18 -6.57 -0.03
N ARG A 16 11.20 -5.88 1.11
CA ARG A 16 12.26 -5.99 2.12
C ARG A 16 11.93 -7.12 3.08
N VAL A 17 12.91 -7.96 3.36
CA VAL A 17 12.79 -9.07 4.31
C VAL A 17 13.88 -8.91 5.36
N GLU A 18 13.46 -8.70 6.60
CA GLU A 18 14.34 -8.63 7.76
C GLU A 18 14.18 -9.91 8.54
N ALA A 19 15.26 -10.65 8.77
CA ALA A 19 15.22 -11.97 9.40
C ALA A 19 16.22 -12.08 10.56
N THR A 20 15.92 -12.96 11.51
CA THR A 20 16.72 -13.23 12.71
C THR A 20 16.74 -14.73 12.98
N THR A 21 17.94 -15.30 13.09
CA THR A 21 18.11 -16.73 13.40
C THR A 21 17.77 -17.04 14.87
N PRO A 22 17.56 -18.30 15.26
CA PRO A 22 17.40 -18.70 16.66
C PRO A 22 18.59 -18.28 17.56
N GLU A 23 19.78 -18.15 17.01
CA GLU A 23 21.00 -17.64 17.67
C GLU A 23 21.06 -16.11 17.70
N HIS A 24 19.98 -15.41 17.34
CA HIS A 24 19.85 -13.96 17.31
C HIS A 24 20.76 -13.24 16.30
N VAL A 25 21.17 -13.94 15.22
CA VAL A 25 21.91 -13.32 14.12
C VAL A 25 20.93 -12.67 13.15
N GLN A 26 21.09 -11.38 12.88
CA GLN A 26 20.24 -10.62 11.96
C GLN A 26 20.80 -10.60 10.54
N TYR A 27 19.92 -10.73 9.55
CA TYR A 27 20.24 -10.54 8.15
C TYR A 27 19.04 -9.95 7.40
N ASN A 28 19.29 -9.36 6.23
CA ASN A 28 18.24 -8.85 5.36
C ASN A 28 18.41 -9.36 3.92
N THR A 29 17.29 -9.41 3.21
CA THR A 29 17.26 -9.68 1.77
C THR A 29 16.17 -8.84 1.12
N THR A 30 16.25 -8.68 -0.20
CA THR A 30 15.25 -7.97 -0.98
C THR A 30 14.81 -8.80 -2.18
N ALA A 31 13.54 -8.65 -2.54
CA ALA A 31 12.98 -9.15 -3.79
C ALA A 31 12.27 -8.01 -4.52
N VAL A 32 12.01 -8.19 -5.81
CA VAL A 32 11.24 -7.24 -6.61
C VAL A 32 10.11 -7.97 -7.29
N THR A 33 8.91 -7.38 -7.29
CA THR A 33 7.76 -7.99 -7.96
C THR A 33 7.88 -7.96 -9.47
N ASP A 34 7.47 -9.06 -10.12
CA ASP A 34 7.29 -9.12 -11.57
C ASP A 34 6.02 -8.37 -12.03
N LYS A 35 5.76 -8.39 -13.34
CA LYS A 35 4.58 -7.75 -13.96
C LYS A 35 3.23 -8.24 -13.43
N ASP A 36 3.19 -9.45 -12.87
CA ASP A 36 1.99 -10.08 -12.32
C ASP A 36 1.90 -9.88 -10.80
N GLY A 37 2.83 -9.10 -10.22
CA GLY A 37 2.89 -8.81 -8.78
C GLY A 37 3.60 -9.87 -7.95
N LYS A 38 4.17 -10.91 -8.60
CA LYS A 38 4.74 -12.05 -7.90
C LYS A 38 6.15 -11.75 -7.43
N TYR A 39 6.46 -12.25 -6.24
CA TYR A 39 7.78 -12.19 -5.64
C TYR A 39 8.03 -13.46 -4.84
N SER A 40 9.30 -13.74 -4.56
CA SER A 40 9.72 -14.83 -3.70
C SER A 40 10.98 -14.41 -2.95
N PHE A 41 11.10 -14.88 -1.71
CA PHE A 41 12.27 -14.67 -0.88
C PHE A 41 12.60 -15.97 -0.15
N LEU A 42 13.82 -16.08 0.37
CA LEU A 42 14.28 -17.23 1.13
C LEU A 42 14.66 -16.77 2.54
N VAL A 43 14.25 -17.57 3.52
CA VAL A 43 14.63 -17.44 4.93
C VAL A 43 15.00 -18.83 5.44
N GLY A 44 15.94 -18.89 6.38
CA GLY A 44 16.34 -20.14 7.02
C GLY A 44 15.17 -20.77 7.80
N PRO A 45 15.14 -22.11 7.97
CA PRO A 45 14.15 -22.76 8.82
C PRO A 45 14.16 -22.19 10.25
N GLU A 46 12.98 -21.98 10.83
CA GLU A 46 12.79 -21.39 12.17
C GLU A 46 13.24 -19.93 12.35
N ASP A 47 13.88 -19.30 11.35
CA ASP A 47 14.23 -17.88 11.41
C ASP A 47 12.96 -17.04 11.54
N ALA A 48 12.93 -16.13 12.52
CA ALA A 48 11.88 -15.13 12.58
C ALA A 48 12.13 -14.10 11.49
N TYR A 49 11.09 -13.67 10.77
CA TYR A 49 11.24 -12.65 9.74
C TYR A 49 10.04 -11.70 9.68
N THR A 50 10.27 -10.54 9.06
CA THR A 50 9.25 -9.54 8.69
C THR A 50 9.41 -9.17 7.23
N VAL A 51 8.30 -9.16 6.50
CA VAL A 51 8.21 -8.79 5.08
C VAL A 51 7.50 -7.44 4.97
N THR A 52 8.17 -6.48 4.33
CA THR A 52 7.67 -5.10 4.17
C THR A 52 7.79 -4.67 2.71
N PRO A 53 6.67 -4.54 1.97
CA PRO A 53 6.67 -3.99 0.62
C PRO A 53 6.88 -2.47 0.64
N PHE A 54 7.57 -1.96 -0.38
CA PHE A 54 7.89 -0.55 -0.53
C PHE A 54 7.89 -0.15 -2.02
N LYS A 55 7.18 0.94 -2.33
CA LYS A 55 7.21 1.57 -3.66
C LYS A 55 6.89 3.05 -3.53
N ASN A 56 7.82 3.89 -3.97
CA ASN A 56 7.71 5.34 -3.87
C ASN A 56 8.15 6.01 -5.17
N ASP A 57 7.33 5.87 -6.21
CA ASP A 57 7.59 6.37 -7.54
C ASP A 57 6.32 6.94 -8.18
N ASP A 58 6.52 7.77 -9.21
CA ASP A 58 5.48 8.36 -10.06
C ASP A 58 4.18 8.70 -9.31
N HIS A 59 4.24 9.68 -8.40
CA HIS A 59 3.10 10.04 -7.55
C HIS A 59 1.85 10.44 -8.34
N LEU A 60 1.99 10.82 -9.62
CA LEU A 60 0.90 11.18 -10.51
C LEU A 60 0.27 10.00 -11.27
N ASN A 61 0.88 8.81 -11.25
CA ASN A 61 0.33 7.62 -11.92
C ASN A 61 -1.10 7.34 -11.44
N GLY A 62 -2.08 7.50 -12.34
CA GLY A 62 -3.51 7.29 -12.05
C GLY A 62 -4.22 8.50 -11.44
N VAL A 63 -3.51 9.36 -10.71
CA VAL A 63 -4.10 10.52 -9.99
C VAL A 63 -4.53 11.59 -10.98
N ASN A 64 -5.81 11.93 -10.97
CA ASN A 64 -6.39 12.93 -11.87
C ASN A 64 -7.52 13.73 -11.19
N THR A 65 -8.11 14.69 -11.90
CA THR A 65 -9.14 15.58 -11.33
C THR A 65 -10.45 14.87 -10.98
N PHE A 66 -10.73 13.70 -11.57
CA PHE A 66 -11.88 12.87 -11.21
C PHE A 66 -11.74 12.31 -9.79
N ASP A 67 -10.53 11.91 -9.37
CA ASP A 67 -10.27 11.45 -8.00
C ASP A 67 -10.61 12.54 -6.97
N LEU A 68 -10.22 13.78 -7.24
CA LEU A 68 -10.53 14.93 -6.37
C LEU A 68 -12.05 15.15 -6.26
N VAL A 69 -12.81 14.91 -7.33
CA VAL A 69 -14.28 14.99 -7.29
C VAL A 69 -14.86 13.89 -6.40
N LEU A 70 -14.38 12.65 -6.52
CA LEU A 70 -14.82 11.54 -5.70
C LEU A 70 -14.50 11.75 -4.21
N ILE A 71 -13.28 12.19 -3.89
CA ILE A 71 -12.87 12.53 -2.52
C ILE A 71 -13.74 13.68 -1.97
N SER A 72 -13.99 14.72 -2.78
CA SER A 72 -14.86 15.83 -2.36
C SER A 72 -16.29 15.39 -2.06
N LYS A 73 -16.87 14.51 -2.89
CA LYS A 73 -18.21 13.96 -2.64
C LYS A 73 -18.25 13.10 -1.38
N HIS A 74 -17.18 12.35 -1.09
CA HIS A 74 -17.05 11.57 0.13
C HIS A 74 -17.01 12.45 1.37
N ILE A 75 -16.20 13.51 1.37
CA ILE A 75 -16.14 14.49 2.46
C ILE A 75 -17.51 15.13 2.72
N LEU A 76 -18.28 15.41 1.67
CA LEU A 76 -19.60 16.02 1.76
C LEU A 76 -20.72 15.00 2.07
N GLY A 77 -20.41 13.71 2.16
CA GLY A 77 -21.39 12.64 2.38
C GLY A 77 -22.38 12.43 1.21
N LEU A 78 -22.05 12.92 0.02
CA LEU A 78 -22.90 12.81 -1.18
C LEU A 78 -22.74 11.46 -1.87
N GLU A 79 -21.50 10.97 -1.93
CA GLU A 79 -21.14 9.69 -2.53
C GLU A 79 -19.91 9.16 -1.77
N LEU A 80 -20.07 8.04 -1.07
CA LEU A 80 -18.99 7.49 -0.26
C LEU A 80 -18.06 6.62 -1.11
N LEU A 81 -16.76 6.65 -0.81
CA LEU A 81 -15.79 5.71 -1.36
C LEU A 81 -16.15 4.28 -0.91
N GLY A 82 -16.22 3.37 -1.88
CA GLY A 82 -16.82 2.04 -1.68
C GLY A 82 -15.89 0.97 -1.07
N SER A 83 -14.64 1.30 -0.76
CA SER A 83 -13.67 0.36 -0.19
C SER A 83 -12.75 1.02 0.84
N PRO A 84 -12.27 0.26 1.84
CA PRO A 84 -11.29 0.76 2.80
C PRO A 84 -9.99 1.18 2.10
N TYR A 85 -9.60 0.51 1.02
CA TYR A 85 -8.40 0.85 0.26
C TYR A 85 -8.50 2.22 -0.41
N LYS A 86 -9.66 2.58 -0.98
CA LYS A 86 -9.92 3.92 -1.53
C LYS A 86 -9.94 4.99 -0.46
N ILE A 87 -10.49 4.68 0.72
CA ILE A 87 -10.49 5.60 1.86
C ILE A 87 -9.04 5.86 2.33
N ILE A 88 -8.20 4.83 2.39
CA ILE A 88 -6.76 5.00 2.70
C ILE A 88 -6.04 5.78 1.60
N ALA A 89 -6.37 5.54 0.33
CA ALA A 89 -5.77 6.25 -0.80
C ALA A 89 -6.13 7.75 -0.81
N ALA A 90 -7.31 8.12 -0.31
CA ALA A 90 -7.78 9.50 -0.23
C ALA A 90 -7.07 10.34 0.85
N ASP A 91 -6.49 9.70 1.88
CA ASP A 91 -5.72 10.35 2.96
C ASP A 91 -4.29 10.67 2.49
N ALA A 92 -4.18 11.69 1.64
CA ALA A 92 -2.94 12.07 0.98
C ALA A 92 -1.87 12.50 1.99
N ASN A 93 -2.25 13.21 3.05
CA ASN A 93 -1.30 13.69 4.07
C ASN A 93 -1.00 12.66 5.17
N ARG A 94 -1.55 11.43 5.07
CA ARG A 94 -1.37 10.33 6.03
C ARG A 94 -1.80 10.69 7.46
N SER A 95 -2.86 11.47 7.60
CA SER A 95 -3.40 11.90 8.90
C SER A 95 -4.30 10.88 9.57
N GLY A 96 -4.78 9.88 8.83
CA GLY A 96 -5.83 8.95 9.28
C GLY A 96 -7.25 9.53 9.18
N THR A 97 -7.43 10.64 8.45
CA THR A 97 -8.73 11.28 8.21
C THR A 97 -8.79 11.84 6.81
N ILE A 98 -9.96 11.78 6.16
CA ILE A 98 -10.16 12.43 4.85
C ILE A 98 -10.77 13.81 5.06
N THR A 99 -10.05 14.84 4.65
CA THR A 99 -10.43 16.24 4.84
C THR A 99 -10.19 17.06 3.57
N PRO A 100 -10.69 18.32 3.51
CA PRO A 100 -10.32 19.22 2.42
C PRO A 100 -8.81 19.49 2.30
N PHE A 101 -8.01 19.20 3.32
CA PHE A 101 -6.55 19.35 3.24
C PHE A 101 -5.94 18.33 2.26
N ASP A 102 -6.46 17.11 2.20
CA ASP A 102 -6.00 16.09 1.25
C ASP A 102 -6.22 16.53 -0.20
N LEU A 103 -7.36 17.18 -0.48
CA LEU A 103 -7.64 17.76 -1.79
C LEU A 103 -6.63 18.85 -2.17
N VAL A 104 -6.16 19.64 -1.20
CA VAL A 104 -5.15 20.68 -1.43
C VAL A 104 -3.80 20.04 -1.76
N GLU A 105 -3.39 19.01 -1.02
CA GLU A 105 -2.13 18.29 -1.27
C GLU A 105 -2.13 17.62 -2.65
N LEU A 106 -3.21 16.92 -3.02
CA LEU A 106 -3.34 16.30 -4.34
C LEU A 106 -3.43 17.33 -5.46
N ARG A 107 -4.08 18.48 -5.25
CA ARG A 107 -4.10 19.56 -6.25
C ARG A 107 -2.71 20.14 -6.49
N LYS A 108 -1.90 20.32 -5.45
CA LYS A 108 -0.51 20.77 -5.60
C LYS A 108 0.32 19.77 -6.40
N LEU A 109 0.14 18.48 -6.14
CA LEU A 109 0.77 17.41 -6.93
C LEU A 109 0.36 17.50 -8.42
N LEU A 110 -0.95 17.57 -8.72
CA LEU A 110 -1.46 17.69 -10.10
C LEU A 110 -0.96 18.94 -10.85
N LEU A 111 -0.68 20.02 -10.13
CA LEU A 111 -0.17 21.27 -10.69
C LEU A 111 1.36 21.31 -10.76
N ASN A 112 2.05 20.20 -10.49
CA ASN A 112 3.52 20.09 -10.40
C ASN A 112 4.13 21.12 -9.43
N ILE A 113 3.39 21.50 -8.39
CA ILE A 113 3.95 22.25 -7.25
C ILE A 113 4.78 21.29 -6.36
N TYR A 114 4.37 20.02 -6.33
CA TYR A 114 5.13 18.93 -5.74
C TYR A 114 5.49 17.90 -6.81
N ASP A 115 6.71 17.38 -6.74
CA ASP A 115 7.10 16.17 -7.48
C ASP A 115 6.69 14.89 -6.72
N ALA A 116 6.50 15.00 -5.40
CA ALA A 116 6.10 13.92 -4.50
C ALA A 116 5.24 14.46 -3.34
N ILE A 117 4.24 13.68 -2.92
CA ILE A 117 3.38 14.03 -1.78
C ILE A 117 4.23 14.07 -0.49
N PRO A 118 4.25 15.18 0.27
CA PRO A 118 4.98 15.24 1.53
C PRO A 118 4.42 14.26 2.58
N ASN A 119 5.30 13.73 3.43
CA ASN A 119 4.94 12.86 4.57
C ASN A 119 4.20 11.55 4.23
N ASN A 120 4.15 11.16 2.95
CA ASN A 120 3.53 9.92 2.51
C ASN A 120 4.35 9.28 1.38
N THR A 121 4.07 8.01 1.11
CA THR A 121 4.61 7.30 -0.04
C THR A 121 3.59 7.30 -1.17
N SER A 122 4.06 7.14 -2.40
CA SER A 122 3.22 7.08 -3.59
C SER A 122 2.27 5.87 -3.59
N TRP A 123 2.69 4.77 -2.94
CA TRP A 123 1.92 3.55 -2.73
C TRP A 123 1.93 3.20 -1.25
N ARG A 124 0.83 2.64 -0.77
CA ARG A 124 0.75 1.95 0.52
C ARG A 124 0.29 0.52 0.31
N PHE A 125 0.59 -0.33 1.27
CA PHE A 125 0.33 -1.77 1.18
C PHE A 125 -0.32 -2.25 2.46
N VAL A 126 -1.31 -3.11 2.32
CA VAL A 126 -2.02 -3.72 3.45
C VAL A 126 -1.94 -5.23 3.29
N ASP A 127 -1.72 -5.96 4.39
CA ASP A 127 -1.87 -7.42 4.38
C ASP A 127 -3.24 -7.80 3.79
N LYS A 128 -3.25 -8.63 2.75
CA LYS A 128 -4.49 -9.07 2.09
C LYS A 128 -5.39 -9.87 3.01
N ALA A 129 -4.84 -10.54 4.02
CA ALA A 129 -5.60 -11.30 5.01
C ALA A 129 -6.24 -10.39 6.09
N PHE A 130 -5.87 -9.11 6.16
CA PHE A 130 -6.43 -8.20 7.14
C PHE A 130 -7.90 -7.89 6.86
N VAL A 131 -8.75 -8.13 7.85
CA VAL A 131 -10.18 -7.78 7.79
C VAL A 131 -10.38 -6.48 8.55
N PHE A 132 -10.75 -5.42 7.85
CA PHE A 132 -11.11 -4.14 8.46
C PHE A 132 -12.35 -4.34 9.36
N PRO A 133 -12.26 -4.05 10.68
CA PRO A 133 -13.41 -4.17 11.58
C PRO A 133 -14.58 -3.28 11.15
N ASN A 134 -14.25 -2.10 10.63
CA ASN A 134 -15.18 -1.16 10.05
C ASN A 134 -14.67 -0.73 8.66
N PRO A 135 -15.17 -1.34 7.57
CA PRO A 135 -14.74 -1.00 6.21
C PRO A 135 -15.03 0.45 5.80
N ALA A 136 -16.00 1.11 6.44
CA ALA A 136 -16.32 2.52 6.22
C ALA A 136 -15.39 3.48 6.98
N ASN A 137 -14.61 2.97 7.95
CA ASN A 137 -13.58 3.71 8.67
C ASN A 137 -12.34 2.83 8.88
N PRO A 138 -11.48 2.65 7.86
CA PRO A 138 -10.31 1.78 7.94
C PRO A 138 -9.24 2.30 8.92
N PHE A 139 -9.35 3.53 9.41
CA PHE A 139 -8.43 4.13 10.38
C PHE A 139 -8.86 3.90 11.84
N GLU A 140 -10.00 3.24 12.07
CA GLU A 140 -10.47 2.88 13.42
C GLU A 140 -9.46 1.99 14.15
N THR A 141 -8.74 1.16 13.40
CA THR A 141 -7.64 0.32 13.89
C THR A 141 -6.42 0.49 13.01
N ALA A 142 -5.23 0.31 13.58
CA ALA A 142 -4.03 0.14 12.77
C ALA A 142 -4.17 -1.10 11.88
N PHE A 143 -3.86 -0.95 10.60
CA PHE A 143 -3.77 -2.07 9.66
C PHE A 143 -2.28 -2.41 9.42
N PRO A 144 -1.95 -3.70 9.21
CA PRO A 144 -0.59 -4.15 8.99
C PRO A 144 -0.08 -3.76 7.59
N GLU A 145 0.99 -2.97 7.55
CA GLU A 145 1.76 -2.67 6.33
C GLU A 145 2.97 -3.61 6.14
N SER A 146 3.12 -4.59 7.04
CA SER A 146 4.13 -5.65 7.00
C SER A 146 3.56 -6.94 7.58
N ILE A 147 4.16 -8.08 7.21
CA ILE A 147 3.76 -9.40 7.72
C ILE A 147 4.98 -10.07 8.35
N SER A 148 4.84 -10.51 9.59
CA SER A 148 5.86 -11.29 10.30
C SER A 148 5.52 -12.77 10.32
N GLY A 149 6.55 -13.61 10.32
CA GLY A 149 6.38 -15.06 10.39
C GLY A 149 7.64 -15.78 10.83
N LYS A 150 7.61 -17.11 10.69
CA LYS A 150 8.76 -17.99 10.94
C LYS A 150 9.09 -18.79 9.69
N GLY A 151 10.39 -18.96 9.46
CA GLY A 151 10.93 -19.64 8.31
C GLY A 151 10.47 -21.10 8.26
N PRO A 152 10.00 -21.57 7.10
CA PRO A 152 9.43 -22.90 6.97
C PRO A 152 10.51 -23.97 6.91
N HIS A 153 10.16 -25.18 7.33
CA HIS A 153 11.01 -26.36 7.11
C HIS A 153 10.92 -26.93 5.67
N ALA A 154 9.90 -26.55 4.89
CA ALA A 154 9.65 -27.14 3.56
C ALA A 154 9.09 -26.19 2.49
N VAL A 155 8.11 -25.34 2.80
CA VAL A 155 7.44 -24.49 1.80
C VAL A 155 7.49 -23.01 2.20
N ALA A 156 8.06 -22.18 1.34
CA ALA A 156 8.10 -20.73 1.50
C ALA A 156 6.69 -20.16 1.79
N PRO A 157 6.52 -19.33 2.83
CA PRO A 157 5.24 -18.73 3.15
C PRO A 157 4.82 -17.76 2.05
N VAL A 158 3.55 -17.85 1.65
CA VAL A 158 2.94 -16.93 0.69
C VAL A 158 2.40 -15.75 1.46
N HIS A 159 3.06 -14.60 1.30
CA HIS A 159 2.58 -13.33 1.81
C HIS A 159 1.95 -12.54 0.67
N ASP A 160 0.72 -12.09 0.89
CA ASP A 160 -0.05 -11.34 -0.08
C ASP A 160 -0.35 -9.94 0.46
N PHE A 161 -0.23 -8.93 -0.39
CA PHE A 161 -0.55 -7.55 -0.06
C PHE A 161 -1.52 -6.96 -1.09
N ILE A 162 -2.41 -6.10 -0.60
CA ILE A 162 -3.19 -5.18 -1.42
C ILE A 162 -2.47 -3.84 -1.45
N GLY A 163 -2.03 -3.43 -2.64
CA GLY A 163 -1.42 -2.12 -2.88
C GLY A 163 -2.46 -1.09 -3.30
N LEU A 164 -2.33 0.11 -2.77
CA LEU A 164 -3.18 1.26 -3.10
C LEU A 164 -2.31 2.47 -3.44
N LYS A 165 -2.66 3.16 -4.52
CA LYS A 165 -1.96 4.35 -4.99
C LYS A 165 -2.53 5.57 -4.27
N VAL A 166 -1.69 6.31 -3.55
CA VAL A 166 -2.16 7.49 -2.81
C VAL A 166 -2.65 8.56 -3.79
N GLY A 167 -3.89 9.00 -3.61
CA GLY A 167 -4.58 9.97 -4.45
C GLY A 167 -5.41 9.38 -5.60
N ASP A 168 -5.24 8.11 -5.94
CA ASP A 168 -6.04 7.43 -6.98
C ASP A 168 -7.14 6.60 -6.33
N VAL A 169 -8.36 7.13 -6.36
CA VAL A 169 -9.57 6.47 -5.80
C VAL A 169 -10.49 5.95 -6.90
N SER A 170 -10.14 6.21 -8.16
CA SER A 170 -10.84 5.78 -9.37
C SER A 170 -10.22 4.54 -10.04
N ASP A 171 -9.16 3.98 -9.45
CA ASP A 171 -8.42 2.80 -9.94
C ASP A 171 -7.72 3.05 -11.30
N GLY A 172 -7.29 4.29 -11.53
CA GLY A 172 -6.63 4.73 -12.77
C GLY A 172 -5.17 4.27 -12.89
N ALA A 173 -4.51 3.90 -11.80
CA ALA A 173 -3.08 3.61 -11.78
C ALA A 173 -2.71 2.42 -12.67
N SER A 174 -1.67 2.63 -13.47
CA SER A 174 -1.05 1.57 -14.26
C SER A 174 -0.02 0.81 -13.43
N SER A 175 0.12 -0.50 -13.69
CA SER A 175 1.11 -1.36 -13.03
C SER A 175 2.41 -1.49 -13.83
N GLN A 176 2.62 -0.59 -14.81
CA GLN A 176 3.77 -0.62 -15.71
C GLN A 176 5.02 -0.06 -15.03
#